data_AF-A0A1H5JEC9-F1
#
_entry.id   AF-A0A1H5JEC9-F1
#
_cell.length_a   1.000
_cell.length_b   1.000
_cell.length_c   1.000
_cell.angle_alpha   90.00
_cell.angle_beta   90.00
_cell.angle_gamma   90.00
#
_symmetry.space_group_name_H-M   'P 1'
#
loop_
_entity.id
_entity.type
_entity.pdbx_description
1 polymer ?
#
loop_
_entity_poly.entity_id
_entity_poly.type
_entity_poly.pdbx_seq_one_letter_code
_entity_poly.pdbx_strand_id
1 'polypeptide(L)' 'MEYWLDIAAALFAFGAAAFWFASAYGDLPPMVSYFDAAPATDPLYMAIKRSARMNRWAAGLSGLSALCMAMRIIV' A
#
# COMPACT_ATOMS: atom_id res chain seq x y z
N MET A 1 -27.26 -10.07 16.20
CA MET A 1 -26.99 -9.57 14.83
C MET A 1 -25.64 -8.86 14.74
N GLU A 2 -25.22 -8.12 15.77
CA GLU A 2 -23.91 -7.41 15.81
C GLU A 2 -22.69 -8.35 15.76
N TYR A 3 -22.71 -9.49 16.45
CA TYR A 3 -21.56 -10.40 16.52
C TYR A 3 -21.02 -10.88 15.15
N TRP A 4 -21.91 -11.11 14.18
CA TRP A 4 -21.51 -11.53 12.83
C TRP A 4 -20.86 -10.39 12.04
N LEU A 5 -21.26 -9.15 12.28
CA LEU A 5 -20.67 -7.98 11.64
C LEU A 5 -19.28 -7.68 12.21
N ASP A 6 -19.08 -7.88 13.51
CA ASP A 6 -17.76 -7.72 14.15
C ASP A 6 -16.75 -8.74 13.64
N ILE A 7 -17.16 -10.01 13.51
CA ILE A 7 -16.31 -11.06 12.91
C ILE A 7 -15.95 -10.71 11.46
N ALA A 8 -16.95 -10.29 10.66
CA ALA A 8 -16.70 -9.88 9.28
C ALA A 8 -15.75 -8.68 9.22
N ALA A 9 -15.96 -7.66 10.07
CA ALA A 9 -15.11 -6.48 10.14
C ALA A 9 -13.66 -6.81 10.52
N ALA A 10 -13.45 -7.71 11.48
CA ALA A 10 -12.11 -8.18 11.84
C ALA A 10 -11.41 -8.87 10.66
N LEU A 11 -12.11 -9.78 9.96
CA LEU A 11 -11.57 -10.47 8.78
C LEU A 11 -11.21 -9.48 7.65
N PHE A 12 -12.08 -8.52 7.35
CA PHE A 12 -11.80 -7.49 6.35
C PHE A 12 -10.66 -6.57 6.77
N ALA A 13 -10.52 -6.25 8.05
CA ALA A 13 -9.43 -5.42 8.56
C ALA A 13 -8.07 -6.13 8.44
N PHE A 14 -7.98 -7.44 8.75
CA PHE A 14 -6.77 -8.22 8.47
C PHE A 14 -6.47 -8.34 6.99
N GLY A 15 -7.50 -8.58 6.17
CA GLY A 15 -7.35 -8.61 4.72
C GLY A 15 -6.79 -7.29 4.20
N ALA A 16 -7.38 -6.16 4.59
CA ALA A 16 -6.93 -4.83 4.22
C ALA A 16 -5.49 -4.57 4.64
N ALA A 17 -5.10 -4.97 5.86
CA ALA A 17 -3.72 -4.88 6.31
C ALA A 17 -2.75 -5.65 5.40
N ALA A 18 -3.07 -6.90 5.06
CA ALA A 18 -2.26 -7.72 4.17
C ALA A 18 -2.13 -7.09 2.77
N PHE A 19 -3.22 -6.59 2.19
CA PHE A 19 -3.19 -5.90 0.90
C PHE A 19 -2.34 -4.62 0.92
N TRP A 20 -2.45 -3.82 1.99
CA TRP A 20 -1.67 -2.60 2.13
C TRP A 20 -0.18 -2.88 2.27
N PHE A 21 0.22 -3.87 3.06
CA PHE A 21 1.63 -4.27 3.16
C PHE A 21 2.16 -4.88 1.86
N ALA A 22 1.36 -5.69 1.16
CA ALA A 22 1.73 -6.23 -0.14
C ALA A 22 1.94 -5.13 -1.18
N SER A 23 1.05 -4.13 -1.22
CA SER A 23 1.17 -2.95 -2.09
C SER A 23 2.44 -2.13 -1.81
N ALA A 24 2.86 -2.05 -0.55
CA ALA A 24 4.09 -1.35 -0.18
C ALA A 24 5.38 -2.05 -0.65
N TYR A 25 5.34 -3.36 -0.92
CA TYR A 25 6.51 -4.16 -1.31
C TYR A 25 6.83 -4.09 -2.81
N GLY A 26 5.90 -3.60 -3.65
CA GLY A 26 6.07 -3.55 -5.10
C GLY A 26 7.09 -2.51 -5.58
N ASP A 27 7.93 -2.90 -6.55
CA ASP A 27 8.84 -2.00 -7.26
C ASP A 27 8.20 -1.30 -8.45
N LEU A 28 8.60 -0.05 -8.66
CA LEU A 28 8.14 0.72 -9.80
C LEU A 28 8.79 0.14 -11.07
N PRO A 29 8.02 -0.22 -12.11
CA PRO A 29 8.62 -0.69 -13.35
C PRO A 29 9.51 0.41 -13.96
N PRO A 30 10.61 0.02 -14.64
CA PRO A 30 11.48 0.99 -15.31
C PRO A 30 10.69 1.75 -16.38
N MET A 31 10.89 3.06 -16.42
CA MET A 31 10.22 3.92 -17.39
C MET A 31 10.94 3.81 -18.74
N VAL A 32 10.37 3.00 -19.64
CA VAL A 32 10.83 2.88 -21.03
C VAL A 32 10.15 3.95 -21.88
N SER A 33 10.94 4.82 -22.51
CA SER A 33 10.43 5.65 -23.62
C SER A 33 10.55 4.82 -24.90
N TYR A 34 9.62 4.99 -25.84
CA TYR A 34 9.43 4.12 -27.01
C TYR A 34 10.66 3.90 -27.93
N PHE A 35 11.78 4.59 -27.70
CA PHE A 35 13.01 4.45 -28.49
C PHE A 35 14.33 4.41 -27.70
N ASP A 36 14.32 4.60 -26.37
CA ASP A 36 15.47 4.43 -25.47
C ASP A 36 15.04 4.54 -23.99
N ALA A 37 15.84 4.03 -23.05
CA ALA A 37 15.58 4.21 -21.63
C ALA A 37 15.63 5.72 -21.27
N ALA A 38 14.55 6.26 -20.71
CA ALA A 38 14.57 7.65 -20.24
C ALA A 38 15.67 7.78 -19.16
N PRO A 39 16.54 8.81 -19.23
CA PRO A 39 17.64 8.94 -18.29
C PRO A 39 17.11 9.03 -16.85
N ALA A 40 17.82 8.45 -15.90
CA ALA A 40 17.40 8.40 -14.50
C ALA A 40 17.24 9.81 -13.86
N THR A 41 17.78 10.85 -14.51
CA THR A 41 17.67 12.26 -14.12
C THR A 41 16.45 12.96 -14.73
N ASP A 42 15.61 12.27 -15.49
CA ASP A 42 14.39 12.84 -16.05
C ASP A 42 13.48 13.39 -14.92
N PRO A 43 13.06 14.67 -14.98
CA PRO A 43 12.26 15.29 -13.93
C PRO A 43 10.93 14.57 -13.65
N LEU A 44 10.29 14.03 -14.69
CA LEU A 44 9.05 13.27 -14.56
C LEU A 44 9.31 11.92 -13.89
N TYR A 45 10.36 11.21 -14.30
CA TYR A 45 10.73 9.94 -13.67
C TYR A 45 11.09 10.12 -12.18
N MET A 46 11.84 11.18 -11.84
CA MET A 46 12.17 11.53 -10.46
C MET A 46 10.92 11.87 -9.63
N ALA A 47 9.97 12.62 -10.20
CA ALA A 47 8.70 12.92 -9.54
C ALA A 47 7.86 11.66 -9.28
N ILE A 48 7.78 10.74 -10.27
CA ILE A 48 7.07 9.47 -10.13
C ILE A 48 7.74 8.59 -9.05
N LYS A 49 9.07 8.49 -9.06
CA LYS A 49 9.83 7.72 -8.07
C LYS A 49 9.62 8.27 -6.64
N ARG A 50 9.58 9.60 -6.50
CA ARG A 50 9.26 10.24 -5.22
C ARG A 50 7.82 9.96 -4.79
N SER A 51 6.86 10.08 -5.71
CA SER A 51 5.45 9.79 -5.46
C SER A 51 5.26 8.34 -4.99
N ALA A 52 5.88 7.38 -5.68
CA ALA A 52 5.82 5.98 -5.31
C ALA A 52 6.44 5.69 -3.94
N ARG A 53 7.55 6.35 -3.59
CA ARG A 53 8.12 6.24 -2.24
C ARG A 53 7.14 6.73 -1.18
N MET A 54 6.46 7.86 -1.43
CA MET A 54 5.43 8.37 -0.50
C MET A 54 4.24 7.41 -0.41
N ASN A 55 3.80 6.83 -1.53
CA ASN A 55 2.73 5.84 -1.54
C ASN A 55 3.08 4.57 -0.78
N ARG A 56 4.34 4.11 -0.81
CA ARG A 56 4.78 2.96 0.02
C ARG A 56 4.64 3.25 1.51
N TRP A 57 5.04 4.44 1.95
CA TRP A 57 4.86 4.85 3.34
C TRP A 57 3.39 4.97 3.71
N ALA A 58 2.57 5.59 2.84
CA ALA A 58 1.14 5.69 3.05
C ALA A 58 0.45 4.32 3.13
N ALA A 59 0.86 3.38 2.26
CA ALA A 59 0.39 2.00 2.27
C ALA A 59 0.80 1.30 3.58
N GLY A 60 2.06 1.40 4.00
CA GLY A 60 2.53 0.83 5.25
C GLY A 60 1.77 1.36 6.49
N LEU A 61 1.54 2.67 6.56
CA LEU A 61 0.77 3.30 7.64
C LEU A 61 -0.70 2.89 7.61
N SER A 62 -1.31 2.78 6.42
CA SER A 62 -2.68 2.28 6.25
C SER A 62 -2.82 0.81 6.64
N GLY A 63 -1.82 -0.01 6.34
CA GLY A 63 -1.78 -1.41 6.77
C GLY A 63 -1.66 -1.53 8.29
N LEU A 64 -0.81 -0.71 8.92
CA LEU A 64 -0.66 -0.68 10.37
C LEU A 64 -1.96 -0.23 11.07
N SER A 65 -2.63 0.80 10.55
CA SER A 65 -3.90 1.26 11.12
C SER A 65 -5.00 0.21 11.01
N ALA A 66 -5.07 -0.51 9.89
CA ALA A 66 -5.98 -1.64 9.70
C ALA A 66 -5.69 -2.78 10.68
N LEU A 67 -4.42 -3.12 10.95
CA LEU A 67 -4.05 -4.09 11.99
C LEU A 67 -4.49 -3.63 13.39
N CYS A 68 -4.25 -2.37 13.74
CA CYS A 68 -4.66 -1.83 15.03
C CYS A 68 -6.19 -1.90 15.22
N MET A 69 -6.94 -1.60 14.16
CA MET A 69 -8.40 -1.76 14.17
C MET A 69 -8.82 -3.22 14.31
N ALA A 70 -8.19 -4.14 13.58
CA ALA A 70 -8.47 -5.57 13.69
C ALA A 70 -8.21 -6.10 15.11
N MET A 71 -7.07 -5.71 15.71
CA MET A 71 -6.72 -6.11 17.09
C MET A 71 -7.73 -5.59 18.11
N ARG A 72 -8.22 -4.34 17.96
CA ARG A 72 -9.25 -3.77 18.83
C ARG A 72 -10.59 -4.50 18.77
N ILE A 73 -10.93 -5.13 17.63
CA ILE A 73 -12.18 -5.87 17.50
C ILE A 73 -12.07 -7.25 18.19
N ILE A 74 -10.86 -7.81 18.30
CA ILE A 74 -10.62 -9.14 18.89
C ILE A 74 -10.38 -9.08 20.41
N VAL A 75 -9.68 -8.05 20.88
CA VAL A 75 -9.31 -7.85 22.29
C VAL A 75 -10.37 -7.03 23.00
#